data_AF-A0A3D9BE28-F1
#
_entry.id   AF-A0A3D9BE28-F1
#
_cell.length_a   1.000
_cell.length_b   1.000
_cell.length_c   1.000
_cell.angle_alpha   90.00
_cell.angle_beta   90.00
_cell.angle_gamma   90.00
#
_symmetry.space_group_name_H-M   'P 1'
#
loop_
_entity.id
_entity.type
_entity.pdbx_description
1 polymer ?
#
loop_
_entity_poly.entity_id
_entity_poly.type
_entity_poly.pdbx_seq_one_letter_code
_entity_poly.pdbx_strand_id
1 'polypeptide(L)'
;MPNYLDELHSILLQQKNCEDWDSGLNGRSAVALFFFYHYKLTNKIDSYNRGIELIEYELNNLKNISSVSLFNGISGIAWSINHLCDENLLDFVHDEILPNLFEKSLKKIFFSKDLILSNQHFETNCDILFYFVERFSSTKSKKFKEKYKIFINQSLIFFTHSFYQLKENNYYENISVKILESFIKILNLLKNLFSSPLIDFLLSESIKWIIKNPLIQSNSSIYRHVNISLTYIKDEKFIKKVNIFLNKKSTENISLCNSKEIGIWNSGYSKVGLKLITEQEDCIKDTLQYLLY
;
A
#
# COMPACT_ATOMS: atom_id res chain seq x y z
N MET A 1 17.07 22.76 1.74
CA MET A 1 15.95 21.79 1.88
C MET A 1 14.76 22.32 2.66
N PRO A 2 14.88 23.10 3.77
CA PRO A 2 13.72 23.63 4.50
C PRO A 2 12.75 24.45 3.63
N ASN A 3 13.29 25.29 2.74
CA ASN A 3 12.49 26.17 1.87
C ASN A 3 11.51 25.43 0.95
N TYR A 4 11.85 24.22 0.46
CA TYR A 4 10.99 23.52 -0.50
C TYR A 4 9.83 22.81 0.19
N LEU A 5 10.03 22.33 1.43
CA LEU A 5 8.95 21.73 2.21
C LEU A 5 7.91 22.79 2.61
N ASP A 6 8.36 23.97 3.02
CA ASP A 6 7.49 25.11 3.33
C ASP A 6 6.77 25.66 2.08
N GLU A 7 7.40 25.58 0.90
CA GLU A 7 6.77 25.89 -0.38
C GLU A 7 5.63 24.92 -0.69
N LEU A 8 5.87 23.60 -0.59
CA LEU A 8 4.84 22.57 -0.76
C LEU A 8 3.68 22.74 0.22
N HIS A 9 3.99 23.02 1.48
CA HIS A 9 2.99 23.34 2.49
C HIS A 9 2.13 24.53 2.08
N SER A 10 2.76 25.62 1.63
CA SER A 10 2.04 26.83 1.21
C SER A 10 1.16 26.56 -0.02
N ILE A 11 1.64 25.79 -1.00
CA ILE A 11 0.86 25.39 -2.19
C ILE A 11 -0.39 24.60 -1.78
N LEU A 12 -0.22 23.58 -0.92
CA LEU A 12 -1.32 22.72 -0.48
C LEU A 12 -2.32 23.47 0.43
N LEU A 13 -1.84 24.42 1.24
CA LEU A 13 -2.69 25.24 2.11
C LEU A 13 -3.54 26.24 1.31
N GLN A 14 -2.99 26.78 0.22
CA GLN A 14 -3.69 27.74 -0.65
C GLN A 14 -4.71 27.09 -1.59
N GLN A 15 -4.66 25.76 -1.75
CA GLN A 15 -5.62 25.06 -2.59
C GLN A 15 -7.03 25.13 -1.99
N LYS A 16 -7.95 25.73 -2.75
CA LYS A 16 -9.38 25.77 -2.45
C LYS A 16 -10.05 24.48 -2.92
N ASN A 17 -11.24 24.20 -2.39
CA ASN A 17 -12.10 23.08 -2.78
C ASN A 17 -11.48 21.69 -2.54
N CYS A 18 -10.95 21.43 -1.34
CA CYS A 18 -10.53 20.07 -0.97
C CYS A 18 -11.67 19.04 -0.95
N GLU A 19 -12.92 19.52 -0.97
CA GLU A 19 -14.13 18.71 -1.14
C GLU A 19 -14.14 17.99 -2.50
N ASP A 20 -13.57 18.60 -3.54
CA ASP A 20 -13.49 18.08 -4.91
C ASP A 20 -12.31 17.09 -5.10
N TRP A 21 -11.43 16.97 -4.11
CA TRP A 21 -10.31 16.03 -4.19
C TRP A 21 -10.78 14.57 -4.08
N ASP A 22 -10.00 13.69 -4.70
CA ASP A 22 -10.19 12.25 -4.55
C ASP A 22 -10.09 11.80 -3.09
N SER A 23 -10.64 10.62 -2.81
CA SER A 23 -10.55 9.99 -1.48
C SER A 23 -9.32 9.10 -1.38
N GLY A 24 -8.91 8.73 -0.17
CA GLY A 24 -7.79 7.81 0.05
C GLY A 24 -6.43 8.41 -0.34
N LEU A 25 -5.47 7.55 -0.70
CA LEU A 25 -4.07 7.94 -0.89
C LEU A 25 -3.75 8.71 -2.18
N ASN A 26 -4.70 8.87 -3.09
CA ASN A 26 -4.57 9.77 -4.24
C ASN A 26 -5.17 11.15 -4.00
N GLY A 27 -5.82 11.37 -2.87
CA GLY A 27 -6.35 12.69 -2.54
C GLY A 27 -6.22 12.99 -1.06
N ARG A 28 -7.35 13.25 -0.40
CA ARG A 28 -7.40 13.87 0.94
C ARG A 28 -6.55 13.13 1.97
N SER A 29 -6.59 11.80 2.01
CA SER A 29 -5.85 11.04 3.03
C SER A 29 -4.33 11.17 2.88
N ALA A 30 -3.81 11.27 1.65
CA ALA A 30 -2.39 11.53 1.41
C ALA A 30 -1.97 12.96 1.76
N VAL A 31 -2.83 13.94 1.48
CA VAL A 31 -2.58 15.33 1.88
C VAL A 31 -2.61 15.47 3.40
N ALA A 32 -3.54 14.80 4.07
CA ALA A 32 -3.60 14.76 5.52
C ALA A 32 -2.30 14.19 6.11
N LEU A 33 -1.82 13.04 5.58
CA LEU A 33 -0.53 12.47 5.99
C LEU A 33 0.60 13.49 5.88
N PHE A 34 0.72 14.18 4.74
CA PHE A 34 1.71 15.23 4.56
C PHE A 34 1.60 16.31 5.65
N PHE A 35 0.40 16.80 5.93
CA PHE A 35 0.19 17.84 6.94
C PHE A 35 0.52 17.39 8.37
N PHE A 36 0.17 16.16 8.76
CA PHE A 36 0.54 15.61 10.07
C PHE A 36 2.05 15.45 10.22
N TYR A 37 2.74 14.94 9.20
CA TYR A 37 4.20 14.83 9.21
C TYR A 37 4.89 16.19 9.16
N HIS A 38 4.34 17.14 8.41
CA HIS A 38 4.83 18.52 8.42
C HIS A 38 4.68 19.16 9.82
N TYR A 39 3.56 18.93 10.50
CA TYR A 39 3.38 19.34 11.89
C TYR A 39 4.42 18.71 12.81
N LYS A 40 4.65 17.38 12.70
CA LYS A 40 5.66 16.67 13.49
C LYS A 40 7.04 17.32 13.40
N LEU A 41 7.44 17.77 12.21
CA LEU A 41 8.74 18.39 11.97
C LEU A 41 8.82 19.86 12.40
N THR A 42 7.73 20.62 12.23
CA THR A 42 7.76 22.09 12.32
C THR A 42 7.00 22.66 13.52
N ASN A 43 6.19 21.84 14.21
CA ASN A 43 5.21 22.24 15.22
C ASN A 43 4.21 23.31 14.77
N LYS A 44 4.00 23.50 13.46
CA LYS A 44 3.03 24.45 12.90
C LYS A 44 1.60 23.93 13.08
N ILE A 45 0.87 24.53 14.03
CA ILE A 45 -0.50 24.12 14.40
C ILE A 45 -1.46 24.14 13.20
N ASP A 46 -1.30 25.07 12.26
CA ASP A 46 -2.14 25.14 11.05
C ASP A 46 -2.05 23.86 10.21
N SER A 47 -0.88 23.22 10.18
CA SER A 47 -0.72 21.93 9.49
C SER A 47 -1.50 20.83 10.21
N TYR A 48 -1.44 20.77 11.54
CA TYR A 48 -2.22 19.80 12.31
C TYR A 48 -3.74 19.99 12.07
N ASN A 49 -4.22 21.22 12.19
CA ASN A 49 -5.63 21.56 11.98
C ASN A 49 -6.10 21.18 10.57
N ARG A 50 -5.28 21.44 9.55
CA ARG A 50 -5.59 21.07 8.17
C ARG A 50 -5.60 19.56 7.96
N GLY A 51 -4.69 18.83 8.62
CA GLY A 51 -4.69 17.36 8.62
C GLY A 51 -5.99 16.78 9.22
N ILE A 52 -6.44 17.32 10.35
CA ILE A 52 -7.69 16.92 11.01
C ILE A 52 -8.90 17.17 10.10
N GLU A 53 -9.02 18.37 9.54
CA GLU A 53 -10.14 18.75 8.66
C GLU A 53 -10.30 17.77 7.49
N LEU A 54 -9.19 17.38 6.86
CA LEU A 54 -9.20 16.44 5.74
C LEU A 54 -9.61 15.02 6.15
N ILE A 55 -9.18 14.54 7.32
CA ILE A 55 -9.60 13.23 7.85
C ILE A 55 -11.07 13.26 8.24
N GLU A 56 -11.52 14.30 8.93
CA GLU A 56 -12.93 14.46 9.31
C GLU A 56 -13.84 14.52 8.08
N TYR A 57 -13.40 15.19 7.02
CA TYR A 57 -14.14 15.22 5.75
C TYR A 57 -14.32 13.80 5.17
N GLU A 58 -13.25 13.00 5.12
CA GLU A 58 -13.33 11.61 4.64
C GLU A 58 -14.28 10.78 5.51
N LEU A 59 -14.19 10.92 6.83
CA LEU A 59 -15.04 10.20 7.79
C LEU A 59 -16.52 10.57 7.69
N ASN A 60 -16.82 11.86 7.48
CA ASN A 60 -18.19 12.34 7.32
C ASN A 60 -18.81 11.92 5.98
N ASN A 61 -17.98 11.64 4.97
CA ASN A 61 -18.43 11.31 3.61
C ASN A 61 -18.27 9.83 3.23
N LEU A 62 -17.97 8.93 4.18
CA LEU A 62 -17.73 7.51 3.89
C LEU A 62 -18.83 6.83 3.07
N LYS A 63 -20.09 7.21 3.27
CA LYS A 63 -21.24 6.63 2.52
C LYS A 63 -21.21 6.96 1.02
N ASN A 64 -20.53 8.03 0.64
CA ASN A 64 -20.44 8.50 -0.74
C ASN A 64 -19.24 7.91 -1.49
N ILE A 65 -18.35 7.19 -0.77
CA ILE A 65 -17.15 6.60 -1.34
C ILE A 65 -17.49 5.20 -1.88
N SER A 66 -17.49 5.06 -3.20
CA SER A 66 -17.79 3.80 -3.89
C SER A 66 -16.59 2.87 -3.99
N SER A 67 -15.38 3.43 -4.02
CA SER A 67 -14.14 2.66 -4.12
C SER A 67 -13.71 2.10 -2.77
N VAL A 68 -13.20 0.87 -2.80
CA VAL A 68 -12.60 0.20 -1.65
C VAL A 68 -11.08 0.12 -1.73
N SER A 69 -10.49 0.60 -2.83
CA SER A 69 -9.05 0.52 -3.06
C SER A 69 -8.25 1.32 -2.03
N LEU A 70 -6.97 0.99 -1.92
CA LEU A 70 -6.03 1.70 -1.07
C LEU A 70 -5.81 3.13 -1.59
N PHE A 71 -5.80 3.31 -2.90
CA PHE A 71 -5.47 4.60 -3.50
C PHE A 71 -6.65 5.56 -3.58
N ASN A 72 -7.86 5.10 -3.88
CA ASN A 72 -9.00 5.98 -4.15
C ASN A 72 -10.18 5.73 -3.19
N GLY A 73 -9.99 4.93 -2.14
CA GLY A 73 -11.11 4.31 -1.45
C GLY A 73 -10.93 4.10 0.04
N ILE A 74 -11.88 3.35 0.58
CA ILE A 74 -12.04 3.11 2.01
C ILE A 74 -10.79 2.48 2.65
N SER A 75 -10.10 1.58 1.95
CA SER A 75 -8.87 0.97 2.50
C SER A 75 -7.77 1.99 2.69
N GLY A 76 -7.67 2.99 1.81
CA GLY A 76 -6.72 4.11 1.93
C GLY A 76 -6.96 4.95 3.16
N ILE A 77 -8.21 5.35 3.36
CA ILE A 77 -8.64 6.13 4.53
C ILE A 77 -8.36 5.36 5.82
N ALA A 78 -8.78 4.08 5.86
CA ALA A 78 -8.59 3.23 7.02
C ALA A 78 -7.10 3.01 7.34
N TRP A 79 -6.27 2.83 6.32
CA TRP A 79 -4.82 2.71 6.47
C TRP A 79 -4.21 4.02 6.98
N SER A 80 -4.56 5.17 6.39
CA SER A 80 -4.04 6.48 6.82
C SER A 80 -4.34 6.76 8.29
N ILE A 81 -5.58 6.49 8.74
CA ILE A 81 -5.94 6.65 10.17
C ILE A 81 -5.11 5.72 11.03
N ASN A 82 -5.03 4.43 10.69
CA ASN A 82 -4.22 3.46 11.43
C ASN A 82 -2.76 3.92 11.55
N HIS A 83 -2.15 4.32 10.43
CA HIS A 83 -0.78 4.78 10.34
C HIS A 83 -0.54 6.01 11.22
N LEU A 84 -1.39 7.04 11.10
CA LEU A 84 -1.29 8.26 11.90
C LEU A 84 -1.40 7.99 13.41
N CYS A 85 -2.30 7.08 13.82
CA CYS A 85 -2.43 6.74 15.23
C CYS A 85 -1.19 6.00 15.76
N ASP A 86 -0.64 5.08 14.97
CA ASP A 86 0.51 4.27 15.35
C ASP A 86 1.79 5.13 15.46
N GLU A 87 1.90 6.16 14.63
CA GLU A 87 2.93 7.20 14.70
C GLU A 87 2.66 8.25 15.80
N ASN A 88 1.58 8.12 16.57
CA ASN A 88 1.11 9.09 17.58
C ASN A 88 0.86 10.50 17.03
N LEU A 89 0.50 10.61 15.75
CA LEU A 89 0.16 11.87 15.07
C LEU A 89 -1.35 12.17 15.11
N LEU A 90 -2.16 11.18 15.44
CA LEU A 90 -3.61 11.31 15.59
C LEU A 90 -4.03 10.60 16.88
N ASP A 91 -4.62 11.34 17.82
CA ASP A 91 -5.14 10.78 19.07
C ASP A 91 -6.51 10.15 18.83
N PHE A 92 -6.48 8.88 18.41
CA PHE A 92 -7.67 8.13 18.05
C PHE A 92 -7.51 6.66 18.46
N VAL A 93 -8.51 6.11 19.17
CA VAL A 93 -8.49 4.73 19.69
C VAL A 93 -8.80 3.74 18.56
N HIS A 94 -7.84 3.55 17.67
CA HIS A 94 -8.05 2.87 16.40
C HIS A 94 -8.40 1.38 16.56
N ASP A 95 -7.93 0.71 17.62
CA ASP A 95 -8.29 -0.69 17.92
C ASP A 95 -9.80 -0.85 18.24
N GLU A 96 -10.46 0.19 18.74
CA GLU A 96 -11.90 0.14 19.06
C GLU A 96 -12.77 0.58 17.89
N ILE A 97 -12.33 1.60 17.15
CA ILE A 97 -13.17 2.26 16.15
C ILE A 97 -13.05 1.60 14.78
N LEU A 98 -11.84 1.33 14.29
CA LEU A 98 -11.62 0.82 12.93
C LEU A 98 -12.34 -0.51 12.64
N PRO A 99 -12.41 -1.48 13.57
CA PRO A 99 -13.10 -2.75 13.32
C PRO A 99 -14.57 -2.61 12.90
N ASN A 100 -15.28 -1.67 13.54
CA ASN A 100 -16.69 -1.43 13.27
C ASN A 100 -16.90 -0.47 12.10
N LEU A 101 -16.02 0.52 11.97
CA LEU A 101 -16.14 1.56 10.95
C LEU A 101 -15.76 1.05 9.54
N PHE A 102 -14.69 0.26 9.44
CA PHE A 102 -14.12 -0.14 8.16
C PHE A 102 -13.98 -1.66 8.00
N GLU A 103 -13.41 -2.35 8.97
CA GLU A 103 -12.92 -3.71 8.73
C GLU A 103 -14.03 -4.71 8.41
N LYS A 104 -15.22 -4.54 8.99
CA LYS A 104 -16.36 -5.42 8.73
C LYS A 104 -16.77 -5.38 7.25
N SER A 105 -16.81 -4.20 6.63
CA SER A 105 -17.16 -4.08 5.21
C SER A 105 -16.02 -4.59 4.32
N LEU A 106 -14.78 -4.25 4.63
CA LEU A 106 -13.61 -4.73 3.88
C LEU A 106 -13.51 -6.25 3.87
N LYS A 107 -13.70 -6.92 5.02
CA LYS A 107 -13.72 -8.39 5.10
C LYS A 107 -14.83 -9.01 4.26
N LYS A 108 -16.02 -8.41 4.27
CA LYS A 108 -17.17 -8.87 3.46
C LYS A 108 -16.87 -8.75 1.96
N ILE A 109 -16.18 -7.68 1.55
CA ILE A 109 -15.85 -7.42 0.15
C ILE A 109 -14.75 -8.36 -0.33
N PHE A 110 -13.71 -8.58 0.48
CA PHE A 110 -12.61 -9.51 0.17
C PHE A 110 -13.13 -10.92 -0.15
N PHE A 111 -14.07 -11.42 0.65
CA PHE A 111 -14.68 -12.75 0.46
C PHE A 111 -16.03 -12.70 -0.27
N SER A 112 -16.29 -11.65 -1.05
CA SER A 112 -17.56 -11.53 -1.80
C SER A 112 -17.64 -12.44 -3.02
N LYS A 113 -16.50 -13.02 -3.42
CA LYS A 113 -16.34 -13.95 -4.54
C LYS A 113 -15.41 -15.08 -4.12
N ASP A 114 -15.65 -16.26 -4.64
CA ASP A 114 -14.85 -17.45 -4.31
C ASP A 114 -13.52 -17.52 -5.09
N LEU A 115 -13.35 -16.69 -6.12
CA LEU A 115 -12.14 -16.64 -6.94
C LEU A 115 -11.87 -15.25 -7.53
N ILE A 116 -10.64 -15.03 -8.01
CA ILE A 116 -10.23 -13.81 -8.71
C ILE A 116 -10.80 -13.83 -10.13
N LEU A 117 -11.68 -12.87 -10.42
CA LEU A 117 -12.42 -12.77 -11.69
C LEU A 117 -11.85 -11.73 -12.65
N SER A 118 -11.04 -10.79 -12.13
CA SER A 118 -10.50 -9.68 -12.91
C SER A 118 -9.28 -9.08 -12.23
N ASN A 119 -8.50 -8.30 -12.99
CA ASN A 119 -7.40 -7.49 -12.45
C ASN A 119 -7.88 -6.55 -11.34
N GLN A 120 -9.01 -5.85 -11.54
CA GLN A 120 -9.55 -4.94 -10.53
C GLN A 120 -9.95 -5.66 -9.23
N HIS A 121 -10.52 -6.87 -9.33
CA HIS A 121 -10.85 -7.67 -8.14
C HIS A 121 -9.57 -8.13 -7.41
N PHE A 122 -8.53 -8.55 -8.14
CA PHE A 122 -7.24 -8.89 -7.54
C PHE A 122 -6.62 -7.67 -6.84
N GLU A 123 -6.50 -6.53 -7.52
CA GLU A 123 -5.95 -5.29 -6.95
C GLU A 123 -6.69 -4.88 -5.67
N THR A 124 -8.02 -4.92 -5.69
CA THR A 124 -8.85 -4.65 -4.50
C THR A 124 -8.51 -5.59 -3.33
N ASN A 125 -8.36 -6.89 -3.59
CA ASN A 125 -8.01 -7.84 -2.54
C ASN A 125 -6.57 -7.63 -2.04
N CYS A 126 -5.63 -7.26 -2.90
CA CYS A 126 -4.28 -6.85 -2.48
C CYS A 126 -4.33 -5.64 -1.54
N ASP A 127 -5.08 -4.61 -1.90
CA ASP A 127 -5.23 -3.38 -1.11
C ASP A 127 -5.81 -3.67 0.29
N ILE A 128 -6.85 -4.50 0.35
CA ILE A 128 -7.46 -4.92 1.61
C ILE A 128 -6.48 -5.76 2.44
N LEU A 129 -5.78 -6.71 1.81
CA LEU A 129 -4.79 -7.53 2.50
C LEU A 129 -3.68 -6.66 3.09
N PHE A 130 -3.15 -5.71 2.31
CA PHE A 130 -2.13 -4.76 2.78
C PHE A 130 -2.58 -4.05 4.06
N TYR A 131 -3.80 -3.50 4.07
CA TYR A 131 -4.36 -2.86 5.26
C TYR A 131 -4.42 -3.82 6.45
N PHE A 132 -4.82 -5.08 6.28
CA PHE A 132 -4.87 -6.04 7.39
C PHE A 132 -3.51 -6.54 7.86
N VAL A 133 -2.49 -6.58 6.99
CA VAL A 133 -1.10 -6.82 7.40
C VAL A 133 -0.63 -5.69 8.32
N GLU A 134 -0.98 -4.45 7.99
CA GLU A 134 -0.67 -3.28 8.82
C GLU A 134 -1.42 -3.28 10.15
N ARG A 135 -2.70 -3.66 10.15
CA ARG A 135 -3.44 -3.84 11.41
C ARG A 135 -2.84 -4.93 12.29
N PHE A 136 -2.32 -6.00 11.69
CA PHE A 136 -1.65 -7.06 12.44
C PHE A 136 -0.32 -6.61 13.07
N SER A 137 0.44 -5.75 12.38
CA SER A 137 1.69 -5.20 12.90
C SER A 137 1.45 -4.16 14.00
N SER A 138 0.47 -3.27 13.83
CA SER A 138 0.23 -2.12 14.71
C SER A 138 -0.65 -2.38 15.93
N THR A 139 -1.58 -3.34 15.87
CA THR A 139 -2.55 -3.53 16.96
C THR A 139 -1.86 -3.94 18.27
N LYS A 140 -2.27 -3.28 19.36
CA LYS A 140 -1.78 -3.58 20.72
C LYS A 140 -2.66 -4.64 21.38
N SER A 141 -3.91 -4.76 20.94
CA SER A 141 -4.85 -5.76 21.46
C SER A 141 -4.53 -7.17 20.96
N LYS A 142 -4.14 -8.05 21.90
CA LYS A 142 -3.93 -9.50 21.62
C LYS A 142 -5.16 -10.15 20.96
N LYS A 143 -6.36 -9.75 21.37
CA LYS A 143 -7.63 -10.25 20.80
C LYS A 143 -7.78 -9.87 19.33
N PHE A 144 -7.48 -8.63 18.96
CA PHE A 144 -7.53 -8.21 17.56
C PHE A 144 -6.38 -8.80 16.75
N LYS A 145 -5.19 -8.92 17.33
CA LYS A 145 -4.05 -9.58 16.69
C LYS A 145 -4.36 -11.00 16.23
N GLU A 146 -5.01 -11.80 17.06
CA GLU A 146 -5.47 -13.15 16.66
C GLU A 146 -6.54 -13.10 15.56
N LYS A 147 -7.46 -12.14 15.59
CA LYS A 147 -8.46 -11.97 14.50
C LYS A 147 -7.79 -11.62 13.17
N TYR A 148 -6.79 -10.74 13.17
CA TYR A 148 -6.04 -10.41 11.96
C TYR A 148 -5.21 -11.58 11.46
N LYS A 149 -4.59 -12.33 12.38
CA LYS A 149 -3.89 -13.58 12.06
C LYS A 149 -4.80 -14.57 11.32
N ILE A 150 -6.04 -14.75 11.81
CA ILE A 150 -7.04 -15.61 11.15
C ILE A 150 -7.39 -15.08 9.76
N PHE A 151 -7.66 -13.78 9.64
CA PHE A 151 -8.00 -13.16 8.35
C PHE A 151 -6.85 -13.34 7.34
N ILE A 152 -5.61 -13.02 7.71
CA ILE A 152 -4.42 -13.16 6.87
C ILE A 152 -4.28 -14.62 6.41
N ASN A 153 -4.44 -15.59 7.30
CA ASN A 153 -4.42 -17.02 6.91
C ASN A 153 -5.50 -17.36 5.88
N GLN A 154 -6.73 -16.89 6.08
CA GLN A 154 -7.83 -17.10 5.13
C GLN A 154 -7.55 -16.45 3.78
N SER A 155 -6.97 -15.24 3.77
CA SER A 155 -6.54 -14.55 2.55
C SER A 155 -5.45 -15.33 1.80
N LEU A 156 -4.44 -15.86 2.51
CA LEU A 156 -3.39 -16.67 1.88
C LEU A 156 -3.94 -17.96 1.26
N ILE A 157 -4.90 -18.62 1.93
CA ILE A 157 -5.60 -19.79 1.39
C ILE A 157 -6.40 -19.41 0.14
N PHE A 158 -7.16 -18.31 0.20
CA PHE A 158 -7.93 -17.79 -0.93
C PHE A 158 -7.04 -17.48 -2.15
N PHE A 159 -5.92 -16.78 -1.95
CA PHE A 159 -4.98 -16.47 -3.03
C PHE A 159 -4.35 -17.74 -3.59
N THR A 160 -3.98 -18.69 -2.73
CA THR A 160 -3.39 -19.97 -3.15
C THR A 160 -4.39 -20.75 -4.02
N HIS A 161 -5.63 -20.86 -3.58
CA HIS A 161 -6.70 -21.48 -4.36
C HIS A 161 -6.90 -20.77 -5.70
N SER A 162 -6.97 -19.44 -5.70
CA SER A 162 -7.11 -18.64 -6.91
C SER A 162 -5.94 -18.86 -7.88
N PHE A 163 -4.71 -18.95 -7.39
CA PHE A 163 -3.52 -19.20 -8.22
C PHE A 163 -3.55 -20.59 -8.87
N TYR A 164 -4.01 -21.62 -8.17
CA TYR A 164 -4.24 -22.94 -8.75
C TYR A 164 -5.27 -22.88 -9.88
N GLN A 165 -6.41 -22.23 -9.66
CA GLN A 165 -7.47 -22.08 -10.67
C GLN A 165 -7.01 -21.30 -11.89
N LEU A 166 -6.30 -20.19 -11.71
CA LEU A 166 -5.75 -19.39 -12.81
C LEU A 166 -4.74 -20.18 -13.66
N LYS A 167 -3.96 -21.06 -13.01
CA LYS A 167 -2.99 -21.92 -13.68
C LYS A 167 -3.66 -23.03 -14.46
N GLU A 168 -4.63 -23.71 -13.86
CA GLU A 168 -5.40 -24.80 -14.49
C GLU A 168 -6.12 -24.32 -15.76
N ASN A 169 -6.64 -23.09 -15.74
CA ASN A 169 -7.38 -22.50 -16.85
C ASN A 169 -6.52 -21.62 -17.78
N ASN A 170 -5.20 -21.57 -17.60
CA ASN A 170 -4.27 -20.70 -18.37
C ASN A 170 -4.63 -19.20 -18.37
N TYR A 171 -5.33 -18.71 -17.35
CA TYR A 171 -5.73 -17.29 -17.23
C TYR A 171 -4.69 -16.41 -16.54
N TYR A 172 -3.61 -16.98 -16.03
CA TYR A 172 -2.57 -16.23 -15.32
C TYR A 172 -1.89 -15.15 -16.19
N GLU A 173 -1.88 -15.31 -17.51
CA GLU A 173 -1.29 -14.36 -18.47
C GLU A 173 -2.09 -13.05 -18.55
N ASN A 174 -3.36 -13.07 -18.11
CA ASN A 174 -4.22 -11.89 -18.10
C ASN A 174 -4.01 -11.01 -16.86
N ILE A 175 -3.22 -11.48 -15.88
CA ILE A 175 -2.93 -10.69 -14.69
C ILE A 175 -1.86 -9.67 -15.00
N SER A 176 -2.15 -8.40 -14.72
CA SER A 176 -1.18 -7.34 -14.95
C SER A 176 0.06 -7.51 -14.07
N VAL A 177 1.24 -7.26 -14.65
CA VAL A 177 2.52 -7.28 -13.94
C VAL A 177 2.52 -6.33 -12.74
N LYS A 178 1.90 -5.15 -12.87
CA LYS A 178 1.82 -4.14 -11.81
C LYS A 178 1.09 -4.68 -10.56
N ILE A 179 0.01 -5.46 -10.77
CA ILE A 179 -0.72 -6.09 -9.65
C ILE A 179 0.13 -7.17 -9.00
N LEU A 180 0.83 -7.99 -9.79
CA LEU A 180 1.74 -9.01 -9.25
C LEU A 180 2.91 -8.40 -8.48
N GLU A 181 3.47 -7.29 -8.95
CA GLU A 181 4.48 -6.52 -8.23
C GLU A 181 3.95 -6.08 -6.86
N SER A 182 2.77 -5.46 -6.83
CA SER A 182 2.12 -5.01 -5.59
C SER A 182 1.84 -6.18 -4.65
N PHE A 183 1.43 -7.33 -5.19
CA PHE A 183 1.21 -8.53 -4.40
C PHE A 183 2.50 -9.11 -3.81
N ILE A 184 3.59 -9.21 -4.60
CA ILE A 184 4.91 -9.64 -4.12
C ILE A 184 5.42 -8.72 -3.03
N LYS A 185 5.26 -7.41 -3.24
CA LYS A 185 5.56 -6.36 -2.28
C LYS A 185 4.85 -6.65 -0.93
N ILE A 186 3.53 -6.92 -0.92
CA ILE A 186 2.76 -7.30 0.29
C ILE A 186 3.28 -8.59 0.91
N LEU A 187 3.55 -9.62 0.10
CA LEU A 187 4.03 -10.92 0.58
C LEU A 187 5.41 -10.81 1.25
N ASN A 188 6.31 -9.95 0.74
CA ASN A 188 7.59 -9.67 1.38
C ASN A 188 7.42 -9.00 2.74
N LEU A 189 6.54 -8.00 2.84
CA LEU A 189 6.19 -7.37 4.12
C LEU A 189 5.65 -8.42 5.10
N LEU A 190 4.72 -9.26 4.62
CA LEU A 190 4.08 -10.29 5.44
C LEU A 190 5.06 -11.36 5.90
N LYS A 191 6.04 -11.75 5.07
CA LYS A 191 7.02 -12.81 5.39
C LYS A 191 7.80 -12.51 6.67
N ASN A 192 8.11 -11.23 6.92
CA ASN A 192 8.81 -10.79 8.13
C ASN A 192 7.95 -10.86 9.39
N LEU A 193 6.63 -10.81 9.23
CA LEU A 193 5.66 -10.73 10.32
C LEU A 193 4.96 -12.07 10.60
N PHE A 194 4.91 -12.95 9.59
CA PHE A 194 4.02 -14.10 9.56
C PHE A 194 4.67 -15.30 8.88
N SER A 195 4.84 -16.38 9.64
CA SER A 195 5.35 -17.63 9.10
C SER A 195 4.23 -18.46 8.48
N SER A 196 4.27 -18.62 7.15
CA SER A 196 3.38 -19.53 6.42
C SER A 196 4.07 -20.06 5.16
N PRO A 197 4.00 -21.38 4.89
CA PRO A 197 4.52 -21.95 3.63
C PRO A 197 3.75 -21.46 2.40
N LEU A 198 2.51 -20.98 2.57
CA LEU A 198 1.72 -20.42 1.48
C LEU A 198 2.34 -19.14 0.91
N ILE A 199 3.06 -18.36 1.73
CA ILE A 199 3.77 -17.16 1.28
C ILE A 199 4.86 -17.53 0.29
N ASP A 200 5.64 -18.57 0.57
CA ASP A 200 6.73 -19.02 -0.30
C ASP A 200 6.21 -19.54 -1.64
N PHE A 201 5.09 -20.28 -1.60
CA PHE A 201 4.39 -20.73 -2.80
C PHE A 201 3.91 -19.55 -3.65
N LEU A 202 3.18 -18.61 -3.04
CA LEU A 202 2.63 -17.45 -3.74
C LEU A 202 3.72 -16.56 -4.33
N LEU A 203 4.79 -16.28 -3.58
CA LEU A 203 5.97 -15.56 -4.08
C LEU A 203 6.57 -16.28 -5.30
N SER A 204 6.78 -17.59 -5.20
CA SER A 204 7.36 -18.37 -6.31
C SER A 204 6.50 -18.32 -7.57
N GLU A 205 5.18 -18.53 -7.46
CA GLU A 205 4.30 -18.51 -8.63
C GLU A 205 4.16 -17.09 -9.21
N SER A 206 4.03 -16.05 -8.38
CA SER A 206 3.98 -14.66 -8.87
C SER A 206 5.24 -14.28 -9.65
N ILE A 207 6.43 -14.65 -9.16
CA ILE A 207 7.70 -14.36 -9.85
C ILE A 207 7.81 -15.17 -11.15
N LYS A 208 7.35 -16.43 -11.18
CA LYS A 208 7.31 -17.23 -12.43
C LYS A 208 6.46 -16.54 -13.50
N TRP A 209 5.30 -15.99 -13.12
CA TRP A 209 4.41 -15.31 -14.05
C TRP A 209 4.98 -13.98 -14.54
N ILE A 210 5.69 -13.26 -13.67
CA ILE A 210 6.48 -12.08 -14.05
C ILE A 210 7.53 -12.50 -15.09
N ILE A 211 8.43 -13.44 -14.79
CA ILE A 211 9.54 -13.78 -15.73
C ILE A 211 9.05 -14.24 -17.12
N LYS A 212 7.85 -14.83 -17.20
CA LYS A 212 7.23 -15.21 -18.48
C LYS A 212 6.74 -14.02 -19.32
N ASN A 213 6.55 -12.84 -18.73
CA ASN A 213 6.00 -11.67 -19.41
C ASN A 213 7.13 -10.80 -20.02
N PRO A 214 7.19 -10.65 -21.36
CA PRO A 214 8.26 -9.91 -22.03
C PRO A 214 8.27 -8.40 -21.75
N LEU A 215 7.17 -7.84 -21.23
CA LEU A 215 6.99 -6.40 -20.97
C LEU A 215 7.68 -5.88 -19.69
N ILE A 216 8.31 -6.74 -18.87
CA ILE A 216 8.93 -6.37 -17.58
C ILE A 216 10.27 -5.63 -17.71
N GLN A 217 10.80 -5.49 -18.93
CA GLN A 217 12.12 -4.92 -19.16
C GLN A 217 12.27 -3.43 -18.78
N SER A 218 11.26 -2.76 -18.23
CA SER A 218 11.32 -1.32 -17.90
C SER A 218 11.11 -0.97 -16.42
N ASN A 219 10.52 -1.79 -15.55
CA ASN A 219 10.19 -1.31 -14.20
C ASN A 219 11.26 -1.65 -13.15
N SER A 220 12.15 -0.71 -12.82
CA SER A 220 13.28 -0.92 -11.89
C SER A 220 12.85 -1.36 -10.47
N SER A 221 11.66 -0.96 -10.00
CA SER A 221 11.14 -1.30 -8.66
C SER A 221 10.88 -2.80 -8.50
N ILE A 222 10.40 -3.48 -9.54
CA ILE A 222 10.06 -4.91 -9.47
C ILE A 222 11.30 -5.76 -9.16
N TYR A 223 12.46 -5.38 -9.70
CA TYR A 223 13.73 -6.11 -9.50
C TYR A 223 14.13 -6.16 -8.03
N ARG A 224 13.97 -5.04 -7.31
CA ARG A 224 14.27 -4.97 -5.88
C ARG A 224 13.43 -5.96 -5.09
N HIS A 225 12.12 -6.00 -5.32
CA HIS A 225 11.22 -6.87 -4.56
C HIS A 225 11.34 -8.33 -4.97
N VAL A 226 11.60 -8.62 -6.25
CA VAL A 226 11.95 -9.97 -6.69
C VAL A 226 13.23 -10.44 -5.99
N ASN A 227 14.28 -9.62 -5.94
CA ASN A 227 15.53 -9.96 -5.26
C ASN A 227 15.32 -10.28 -3.77
N ILE A 228 14.56 -9.45 -3.05
CA ILE A 228 14.20 -9.73 -1.65
C ILE A 228 13.49 -11.09 -1.56
N SER A 229 12.53 -11.35 -2.45
CA SER A 229 11.76 -12.59 -2.46
C SER A 229 12.64 -13.83 -2.68
N LEU A 230 13.70 -13.72 -3.48
CA LEU A 230 14.61 -14.84 -3.76
C LEU A 230 15.33 -15.33 -2.50
N THR A 231 15.48 -14.49 -1.47
CA THR A 231 16.06 -14.91 -0.18
C THR A 231 15.16 -15.91 0.57
N TYR A 232 13.87 -15.97 0.23
CA TYR A 232 12.89 -16.86 0.86
C TYR A 232 12.65 -18.15 0.08
N ILE A 233 13.02 -18.18 -1.21
CA ILE A 233 12.72 -19.30 -2.11
C ILE A 233 13.87 -20.30 -2.09
N LYS A 234 13.55 -21.58 -1.87
CA LYS A 234 14.57 -22.66 -1.76
C LYS A 234 14.95 -23.32 -3.08
N ASP A 235 14.22 -23.08 -4.18
CA ASP A 235 14.48 -23.71 -5.48
C ASP A 235 15.66 -23.03 -6.19
N GLU A 236 16.86 -23.62 -6.07
CA GLU A 236 18.09 -23.10 -6.68
C GLU A 236 18.02 -22.98 -8.21
N LYS A 237 17.35 -23.92 -8.89
CA LYS A 237 17.22 -23.89 -10.36
C LYS A 237 16.36 -22.70 -10.77
N PHE A 238 15.28 -22.47 -10.02
CA PHE A 238 14.44 -21.30 -10.21
C PHE A 238 15.20 -20.00 -9.94
N ILE A 239 15.92 -19.90 -8.82
CA ILE A 239 16.77 -18.73 -8.48
C ILE A 239 17.75 -18.43 -9.61
N LYS A 240 18.46 -19.43 -10.14
CA LYS A 240 19.39 -19.25 -11.27
C LYS A 240 18.68 -18.67 -12.50
N LYS A 241 17.48 -19.17 -12.82
CA LYS A 241 16.65 -18.64 -13.91
C LYS A 241 16.27 -17.19 -13.70
N VAL A 242 15.88 -16.83 -12.47
CA VAL A 242 15.54 -15.44 -12.12
C VAL A 242 16.76 -14.55 -12.23
N ASN A 243 17.91 -14.94 -11.70
CA ASN A 243 19.14 -14.14 -11.77
C ASN A 243 19.60 -13.88 -13.22
N ILE A 244 19.46 -14.87 -14.12
CA ILE A 244 19.72 -14.68 -15.56
C ILE A 244 18.77 -13.63 -16.15
N PHE A 245 17.50 -13.63 -15.73
CA PHE A 245 16.52 -12.63 -16.15
C PHE A 245 16.86 -11.23 -15.60
N LEU A 246 17.22 -11.11 -14.32
CA LEU A 246 17.53 -9.83 -13.67
C LEU A 246 18.82 -9.19 -14.20
N ASN A 247 19.85 -9.98 -14.53
CA ASN A 247 21.13 -9.48 -15.05
C ASN A 247 21.05 -8.83 -16.44
N LYS A 248 19.89 -8.90 -17.14
CA LYS A 248 19.73 -8.34 -18.49
C LYS A 248 19.43 -6.84 -18.54
N LYS A 249 19.42 -6.08 -17.43
CA LYS A 249 19.30 -4.60 -17.48
C LYS A 249 19.64 -3.86 -16.17
N SER A 250 20.32 -2.73 -16.33
CA SER A 250 20.36 -1.54 -15.47
C SER A 250 20.51 -0.35 -16.44
N THR A 251 19.80 0.76 -16.40
CA THR A 251 19.57 1.74 -15.32
C THR A 251 18.48 2.70 -15.81
N GLU A 252 17.57 3.13 -14.96
CA GLU A 252 16.76 4.33 -15.21
C GLU A 252 17.05 5.38 -14.14
N ASN A 253 17.31 6.60 -14.61
CA ASN A 253 17.42 7.79 -13.78
C ASN A 253 16.01 8.23 -13.35
N ILE A 254 15.88 8.55 -12.07
CA ILE A 254 14.67 9.15 -11.50
C ILE A 254 14.48 10.52 -12.17
N SER A 255 13.44 10.66 -13.00
CA SER A 255 13.01 11.97 -13.47
C SER A 255 12.19 12.65 -12.37
N LEU A 256 12.58 13.86 -12.00
CA LEU A 256 11.73 14.74 -11.18
C LEU A 256 10.53 15.16 -12.03
N CYS A 257 9.32 14.88 -11.53
CA CYS A 257 8.08 15.20 -12.23
C CYS A 257 7.57 16.59 -11.83
N ASN A 258 7.12 17.36 -12.83
CA ASN A 258 6.45 18.66 -12.71
C ASN A 258 4.92 18.49 -12.81
N SER A 259 4.28 17.67 -11.97
CA SER A 259 2.82 17.54 -11.99
C SER A 259 2.17 18.45 -10.94
N LYS A 260 1.07 19.13 -11.33
CA LYS A 260 0.18 19.90 -10.44
C LYS A 260 -0.76 19.01 -9.62
N GLU A 261 -0.51 17.70 -9.62
CA GLU A 261 -1.43 16.69 -9.09
C GLU A 261 -1.22 16.47 -7.58
N ILE A 262 -2.22 15.89 -6.93
CA ILE A 262 -2.25 15.63 -5.49
C ILE A 262 -2.12 14.11 -5.26
N GLY A 263 -1.65 13.71 -4.07
CA GLY A 263 -1.62 12.29 -3.68
C GLY A 263 -0.30 11.57 -3.89
N ILE A 264 -0.27 10.28 -3.53
CA ILE A 264 0.94 9.44 -3.48
C ILE A 264 1.25 8.78 -4.84
N TRP A 265 0.25 8.44 -5.66
CA TRP A 265 0.49 7.64 -6.86
C TRP A 265 1.01 8.48 -8.05
N ASN A 266 0.55 9.73 -8.20
CA ASN A 266 0.81 10.55 -9.40
C ASN A 266 2.02 11.51 -9.30
N SER A 267 3.02 11.16 -8.49
CA SER A 267 4.14 12.08 -8.15
C SER A 267 3.67 13.45 -7.65
N GLY A 268 2.46 13.52 -7.07
CA GLY A 268 1.84 14.75 -6.61
C GLY A 268 2.58 15.37 -5.42
N TYR A 269 2.20 16.60 -5.07
CA TYR A 269 2.89 17.38 -4.04
C TYR A 269 3.01 16.63 -2.70
N SER A 270 1.98 15.87 -2.29
CA SER A 270 2.01 15.06 -1.07
C SER A 270 3.05 13.94 -1.14
N LYS A 271 3.22 13.27 -2.29
CA LYS A 271 4.27 12.25 -2.46
C LYS A 271 5.65 12.86 -2.32
N VAL A 272 5.89 13.99 -2.98
CA VAL A 272 7.19 14.69 -2.97
C VAL A 272 7.51 15.16 -1.55
N GLY A 273 6.54 15.80 -0.90
CA GLY A 273 6.68 16.24 0.49
C GLY A 273 6.96 15.09 1.44
N LEU A 274 6.18 14.01 1.35
CA LEU A 274 6.40 12.82 2.19
C LEU A 274 7.77 12.18 1.94
N LYS A 275 8.25 12.10 0.69
CA LYS A 275 9.60 11.60 0.39
C LYS A 275 10.68 12.44 1.05
N LEU A 276 10.59 13.77 0.92
CA LEU A 276 11.56 14.69 1.54
C LEU A 276 11.56 14.58 3.07
N ILE A 277 10.39 14.37 3.67
CA ILE A 277 10.26 14.11 5.12
C ILE A 277 10.90 12.77 5.47
N THR A 278 10.65 11.72 4.67
CA THR A 278 11.22 10.39 4.91
C THR A 278 12.73 10.31 4.73
N GLU A 279 13.31 11.22 3.95
CA GLU A 279 14.76 11.35 3.80
C GLU A 279 15.40 12.12 4.96
N GLN A 280 14.60 12.89 5.73
CA GLN A 280 15.07 13.67 6.89
C GLN A 280 14.84 12.95 8.23
N GLU A 281 13.90 12.00 8.30
CA GLU A 281 13.64 11.20 9.50
C GLU A 281 14.27 9.81 9.40
N ASP A 282 15.19 9.48 10.33
CA ASP A 282 15.84 8.16 10.41
C ASP A 282 14.87 7.02 10.78
N CYS A 283 13.64 7.33 11.20
CA CYS A 283 12.74 6.36 11.84
C CYS A 283 11.30 6.45 11.32
N ILE A 284 11.11 6.34 10.00
CA ILE A 284 9.78 6.15 9.40
C ILE A 284 9.53 4.68 9.11
N LYS A 285 8.31 4.22 9.42
CA LYS A 285 7.86 2.86 9.13
C LYS A 285 8.08 2.46 7.67
N ASP A 286 8.54 1.22 7.51
CA ASP A 286 8.76 0.55 6.23
C ASP A 286 7.55 0.62 5.29
N THR A 287 6.34 0.75 5.83
CA THR A 287 5.09 0.70 5.05
C THR A 287 4.69 2.03 4.43
N LEU A 288 5.09 3.16 5.01
CA LEU A 288 5.02 4.44 4.31
C LEU A 288 6.09 4.49 3.20
N GLN A 289 7.30 4.01 3.48
CA GLN A 289 8.35 3.89 2.45
C GLN A 289 7.88 3.00 1.29
N TYR A 290 7.23 1.88 1.59
CA TYR A 290 6.61 0.98 0.61
C TYR A 290 5.64 1.68 -0.34
N LEU A 291 4.87 2.67 0.14
CA LEU A 291 3.90 3.39 -0.69
C LEU A 291 4.57 4.47 -1.55
N LEU A 292 5.72 4.99 -1.10
CA LEU A 292 6.44 6.06 -1.77
C LEU A 292 7.41 5.55 -2.85
N TYR A 293 7.93 4.33 -2.72
CA TYR A 293 8.97 3.73 -3.57
C TYR A 293 8.55 2.38 -4.18
#